data_AF-A0A0G1X9N3-F1
#
_entry.id   AF-A0A0G1X9N3-F1
#
_cell.length_a   1.000
_cell.length_b   1.000
_cell.length_c   1.000
_cell.angle_alpha   90.00
_cell.angle_beta   90.00
_cell.angle_gamma   90.00
#
_symmetry.space_group_name_H-M   'P 1'
#
loop_
_entity.id
_entity.type
_entity.pdbx_description
1 polymer ?
#
loop_
_entity_poly.entity_id
_entity_poly.type
_entity_poly.pdbx_seq_one_letter_code
_entity_poly.pdbx_strand_id
1 'polypeptide(L)'
;MDPQPPHHEDERIERLRRAMYSRSIADTLRNRERRELTEEKPLVNDDWKRPEQEVKKEIVAPRSMNFLRNIFWWILAGSGLFFLGAVFFFIYYFTFGIGSIPTSPNNIDIAVAGPSQVSGGQPAQLQLVVTNRNKVPLELADLVITYPKGTRSPADFVSDLTTQRITLGTIESGGRRQGTVQAVFAGNEGDKAVIKVELEYHLSGSSAIFAASNDYAITFSSSPLSISVDGKTETTSGQPILLTVTVASNASVPVKDILLSAEYPFGFKVTSADPPVVSSNLWALGDFPPGSKRTITIQGTLKGEQSDEEDRHDSFRLRISHEHQQAVPHACRNDKQSDQFDGRRVTGRDRHGGYQL
;
A
#
# COMPACT_ATOMS: atom_id res chain seq x y z
N MET A 1 -63.32 14.35 -66.50
CA MET A 1 -63.73 14.86 -67.84
C MET A 1 -63.66 13.69 -68.80
N ASP A 2 -64.81 13.16 -69.21
CA ASP A 2 -64.87 12.15 -70.28
C ASP A 2 -64.79 12.84 -71.65
N PRO A 3 -63.92 12.41 -72.56
CA PRO A 3 -63.83 12.98 -73.90
C PRO A 3 -65.00 12.51 -74.78
N GLN A 4 -65.74 13.48 -75.33
CA GLN A 4 -66.74 13.24 -76.37
C GLN A 4 -66.06 12.61 -77.62
N PRO A 5 -66.65 11.55 -78.23
CA PRO A 5 -66.14 11.00 -79.48
C PRO A 5 -66.26 12.04 -80.62
N PRO A 6 -65.29 12.08 -81.54
CA PRO A 6 -65.23 13.10 -82.59
C PRO A 6 -66.33 12.92 -83.66
N HIS A 7 -66.89 14.04 -84.12
CA HIS A 7 -67.97 14.21 -85.12
C HIS A 7 -67.99 13.29 -86.36
N HIS A 8 -66.90 12.57 -86.67
CA HIS A 8 -66.79 11.73 -87.86
C HIS A 8 -67.58 10.43 -87.80
N GLU A 9 -67.79 9.86 -86.62
CA GLU A 9 -68.59 8.63 -86.50
C GLU A 9 -70.07 8.90 -86.75
N ASP A 10 -70.58 10.01 -86.21
CA ASP A 10 -71.95 10.45 -86.44
C ASP A 10 -72.23 10.67 -87.94
N GLU A 11 -71.30 11.31 -88.66
CA GLU A 11 -71.44 11.49 -90.13
C GLU A 11 -71.52 10.15 -90.88
N ARG A 12 -70.72 9.15 -90.49
CA ARG A 12 -70.75 7.83 -91.14
C ARG A 12 -72.06 7.13 -90.90
N ILE A 13 -72.55 7.16 -89.67
CA ILE A 13 -73.84 6.56 -89.29
C ILE A 13 -74.97 7.30 -90.01
N GLU A 14 -74.90 8.63 -90.13
CA GLU A 14 -75.92 9.42 -90.83
C GLU A 14 -75.96 9.10 -92.34
N ARG A 15 -74.78 8.93 -92.98
CA ARG A 15 -74.69 8.47 -94.38
C ARG A 15 -75.27 7.07 -94.54
N LEU A 16 -74.97 6.15 -93.63
CA LEU A 16 -75.51 4.79 -93.66
C LEU A 16 -77.04 4.79 -93.47
N ARG A 17 -77.55 5.61 -92.56
CA ARG A 17 -78.98 5.81 -92.32
C ARG A 17 -79.65 6.39 -93.56
N ARG A 18 -79.08 7.43 -94.16
CA ARG A 18 -79.60 8.05 -95.40
C ARG A 18 -79.63 7.03 -96.55
N ALA A 19 -78.61 6.20 -96.67
CA ALA A 19 -78.56 5.12 -97.65
C ALA A 19 -79.63 4.02 -97.42
N MET A 20 -79.95 3.68 -96.16
CA MET A 20 -81.00 2.69 -95.86
C MET A 20 -82.43 3.21 -96.10
N TYR A 21 -82.70 4.51 -95.89
CA TYR A 21 -84.06 5.06 -96.00
C TYR A 21 -84.36 5.76 -97.33
N SER A 22 -83.38 5.97 -98.21
CA SER A 22 -83.61 6.56 -99.53
C SER A 22 -83.90 5.49 -100.58
N ARG A 23 -85.04 5.60 -101.28
CA ARG A 23 -85.47 4.64 -102.31
C ARG A 23 -84.62 4.65 -103.59
N SER A 24 -83.75 5.64 -103.78
CA SER A 24 -82.96 5.85 -105.00
C SER A 24 -81.49 5.40 -104.92
N ILE A 25 -80.94 5.12 -103.72
CA ILE A 25 -79.50 4.86 -103.54
C ILE A 25 -79.19 3.36 -103.39
N ALA A 26 -80.19 2.53 -103.10
CA ALA A 26 -80.01 1.09 -102.86
C ALA A 26 -79.31 0.37 -104.02
N ASP A 27 -79.60 0.70 -105.28
CA ASP A 27 -79.01 0.04 -106.45
C ASP A 27 -77.53 0.37 -106.67
N THR A 28 -77.01 1.46 -106.08
CA THR A 28 -75.61 1.87 -106.25
C THR A 28 -74.64 1.21 -105.25
N LEU A 29 -75.14 0.54 -104.22
CA LEU A 29 -74.31 -0.19 -103.27
C LEU A 29 -73.90 -1.54 -103.87
N ARG A 30 -72.92 -1.50 -104.79
CA ARG A 30 -72.30 -2.72 -105.33
C ARG A 30 -71.76 -3.57 -104.19
N ASN A 31 -72.17 -4.84 -104.22
CA ASN A 31 -71.74 -5.90 -103.32
C ASN A 31 -70.21 -5.97 -103.31
N ARG A 32 -69.61 -5.74 -102.14
CA ARG A 32 -68.15 -5.81 -101.95
C ARG A 32 -67.76 -7.29 -102.00
N GLU A 33 -66.84 -7.64 -102.90
CA GLU A 33 -66.30 -9.00 -102.97
C GLU A 33 -65.75 -9.41 -101.60
N ARG A 34 -66.31 -10.49 -101.06
CA ARG A 34 -65.93 -11.04 -99.77
C ARG A 34 -64.57 -11.72 -99.95
N ARG A 35 -63.51 -11.15 -99.35
CA ARG A 35 -62.21 -11.82 -99.29
C ARG A 35 -62.36 -13.16 -98.57
N GLU A 36 -61.81 -14.21 -99.16
CA GLU A 36 -61.77 -15.53 -98.55
C GLU A 36 -60.97 -15.49 -97.25
N LEU A 37 -61.51 -16.15 -96.22
CA LEU A 37 -60.90 -16.26 -94.90
C LEU A 37 -59.64 -17.12 -95.03
N THR A 38 -58.48 -16.49 -95.01
CA THR A 38 -57.21 -17.19 -94.80
C THR A 38 -57.15 -17.56 -93.32
N GLU A 39 -57.14 -18.85 -93.03
CA GLU A 39 -56.97 -19.41 -91.70
C GLU A 39 -55.49 -19.23 -91.29
N GLU A 40 -55.12 -18.02 -90.88
CA GLU A 40 -53.84 -17.79 -90.22
C GLU A 40 -53.96 -18.38 -88.81
N LYS A 41 -53.57 -19.65 -88.64
CA LYS A 41 -53.46 -20.26 -87.31
C LYS A 41 -52.34 -19.53 -86.57
N PRO A 42 -52.64 -18.69 -85.58
CA PRO A 42 -51.57 -18.09 -84.80
C PRO A 42 -50.83 -19.23 -84.11
N LEU A 43 -49.50 -19.23 -84.18
CA LEU A 43 -48.62 -20.15 -83.45
C LEU A 43 -48.75 -19.87 -81.95
N VAL A 44 -49.88 -20.28 -81.37
CA VAL A 44 -50.13 -20.28 -79.94
C VAL A 44 -49.91 -21.71 -79.48
N ASN A 45 -48.95 -21.91 -78.59
CA ASN A 45 -48.73 -23.23 -77.99
C ASN A 45 -49.98 -23.62 -77.20
N ASP A 46 -50.43 -24.87 -77.39
CA ASP A 46 -51.61 -25.44 -76.72
C ASP A 46 -51.47 -25.63 -75.20
N ASP A 47 -50.32 -25.26 -74.63
CA ASP A 47 -50.04 -25.36 -73.20
C ASP A 47 -49.65 -24.02 -72.60
N TRP A 48 -50.28 -23.70 -71.47
CA TRP A 48 -49.82 -22.66 -70.58
C TRP A 48 -48.44 -23.06 -70.06
N LYS A 49 -47.37 -22.51 -70.67
CA LYS A 49 -46.06 -22.48 -70.04
C LYS A 49 -46.18 -21.63 -68.78
N ARG A 50 -46.56 -22.27 -67.67
CA ARG A 50 -46.06 -21.81 -66.38
C ARG A 50 -44.55 -21.79 -66.57
N PRO A 51 -43.85 -20.68 -66.29
CA PRO A 51 -42.45 -20.85 -66.00
C PRO A 51 -42.47 -21.81 -64.81
N GLU A 52 -42.24 -23.10 -65.07
CA GLU A 52 -41.63 -23.96 -64.08
C GLU A 52 -40.49 -23.09 -63.61
N GLN A 53 -40.59 -22.57 -62.37
CA GLN A 53 -39.41 -22.06 -61.73
C GLN A 53 -38.45 -23.21 -61.93
N GLU A 54 -37.44 -23.02 -62.77
CA GLU A 54 -36.31 -23.91 -62.83
C GLU A 54 -36.00 -24.10 -61.36
N VAL A 55 -36.30 -25.28 -60.82
CA VAL A 55 -35.90 -25.64 -59.47
C VAL A 55 -34.43 -25.41 -59.58
N LYS A 56 -33.96 -24.26 -59.07
CA LYS A 56 -32.59 -23.78 -59.24
C LYS A 56 -31.81 -24.99 -58.86
N LYS A 57 -31.23 -25.67 -59.87
CA LYS A 57 -30.69 -27.03 -59.69
C LYS A 57 -29.96 -26.91 -58.39
N GLU A 58 -30.47 -27.57 -57.35
CA GLU A 58 -29.89 -27.42 -56.02
C GLU A 58 -28.42 -27.59 -56.29
N ILE A 59 -27.63 -26.55 -55.99
CA ILE A 59 -26.24 -26.53 -56.41
C ILE A 59 -25.65 -27.70 -55.65
N VAL A 60 -25.60 -28.86 -56.31
CA VAL A 60 -25.20 -30.10 -55.71
C VAL A 60 -23.77 -29.82 -55.35
N ALA A 61 -23.50 -29.77 -54.04
CA ALA A 61 -22.23 -29.30 -53.51
C ALA A 61 -21.08 -29.80 -54.40
N PRO A 62 -20.24 -28.90 -54.95
CA PRO A 62 -19.26 -29.30 -55.95
C PRO A 62 -18.43 -30.46 -55.40
N ARG A 63 -18.28 -31.55 -56.19
CA ARG A 63 -17.57 -32.77 -55.80
C ARG A 63 -16.08 -32.53 -55.42
N SER A 64 -15.57 -31.30 -55.56
CA SER A 64 -14.26 -30.86 -55.07
C SER A 64 -14.19 -30.62 -53.55
N MET A 65 -15.30 -30.77 -52.82
CA MET A 65 -15.33 -30.67 -51.35
C MET A 65 -14.40 -31.67 -50.64
N ASN A 66 -14.04 -32.79 -51.30
CA ASN A 66 -13.13 -33.78 -50.73
C ASN A 66 -11.70 -33.25 -50.59
N PHE A 67 -11.21 -32.45 -51.55
CA PHE A 67 -9.85 -31.91 -51.53
C PHE A 67 -9.71 -30.81 -50.47
N LEU A 68 -10.67 -29.87 -50.43
CA LEU A 68 -10.73 -28.82 -49.41
C LEU A 68 -10.96 -29.38 -48.00
N ARG A 69 -11.79 -30.42 -47.84
CA ARG A 69 -11.96 -31.11 -46.55
C ARG A 69 -10.68 -31.82 -46.10
N ASN A 70 -9.95 -32.42 -47.03
CA ASN A 70 -8.67 -33.06 -46.71
C ASN A 70 -7.64 -32.01 -46.28
N ILE A 71 -7.50 -30.92 -47.04
CA ILE A 71 -6.63 -29.79 -46.66
C ILE A 71 -7.01 -29.21 -45.29
N PHE A 72 -8.30 -29.00 -45.05
CA PHE A 72 -8.78 -28.48 -43.77
C PHE A 72 -8.46 -29.43 -42.61
N TRP A 73 -8.60 -30.75 -42.81
CA TRP A 73 -8.25 -31.75 -41.80
C TRP A 73 -6.74 -31.80 -41.53
N TRP A 74 -5.90 -31.65 -42.56
CA TRP A 74 -4.44 -31.54 -42.42
C TRP A 74 -4.01 -30.23 -41.74
N ILE A 75 -4.68 -29.10 -42.02
CA ILE A 75 -4.45 -27.83 -41.32
C ILE A 75 -4.90 -27.93 -39.86
N LEU A 76 -6.05 -28.58 -39.58
CA LEU A 76 -6.54 -28.80 -38.22
C LEU A 76 -5.61 -29.71 -37.41
N ALA A 77 -5.12 -30.78 -38.04
CA ALA A 77 -4.13 -31.67 -37.44
C ALA A 77 -2.79 -30.95 -37.20
N GLY A 78 -2.34 -30.15 -38.17
CA GLY A 78 -1.13 -29.34 -38.06
C GLY A 78 -1.23 -28.26 -36.98
N SER A 79 -2.36 -27.57 -36.87
CA SER A 79 -2.60 -26.58 -35.82
C SER A 79 -2.71 -27.22 -34.45
N GLY A 80 -3.40 -28.37 -34.35
CA GLY A 80 -3.44 -29.17 -33.12
C GLY A 80 -2.05 -29.56 -32.65
N LEU A 81 -1.20 -30.07 -33.55
CA LEU A 81 0.19 -30.41 -33.25
C LEU A 81 1.02 -29.18 -32.86
N PHE A 82 0.79 -28.04 -33.52
CA PHE A 82 1.43 -26.77 -33.17
C PHE A 82 1.03 -26.29 -31.77
N PHE A 83 -0.25 -26.34 -31.40
CA PHE A 83 -0.70 -25.97 -30.06
C PHE A 83 -0.17 -26.93 -28.99
N LEU A 84 -0.14 -28.24 -29.26
CA LEU A 84 0.49 -29.23 -28.39
C LEU A 84 1.99 -28.95 -28.21
N GLY A 85 2.70 -28.63 -29.30
CA GLY A 85 4.11 -28.26 -29.27
C GLY A 85 4.35 -26.95 -28.51
N ALA A 86 3.50 -25.94 -28.70
CA ALA A 86 3.56 -24.68 -27.99
C ALA A 86 3.31 -24.91 -26.49
N VAL A 87 2.28 -25.67 -26.10
CA VAL A 87 2.01 -26.02 -24.70
C VAL A 87 3.21 -26.76 -24.10
N PHE A 88 3.77 -27.75 -24.80
CA PHE A 88 4.95 -28.47 -24.34
C PHE A 88 6.17 -27.55 -24.18
N PHE A 89 6.40 -26.66 -25.14
CA PHE A 89 7.47 -25.66 -25.08
C PHE A 89 7.26 -24.69 -23.92
N PHE A 90 6.04 -24.20 -23.70
CA PHE A 90 5.70 -23.34 -22.57
C PHE A 90 5.93 -24.06 -21.24
N ILE A 91 5.46 -25.31 -21.11
CA ILE A 91 5.70 -26.14 -19.91
C ILE A 91 7.21 -26.29 -19.69
N TYR A 92 7.97 -26.72 -20.70
CA TYR A 92 9.42 -26.87 -20.60
C TYR A 92 10.12 -25.56 -20.23
N TYR A 93 9.76 -24.44 -20.87
CA TYR A 93 10.34 -23.13 -20.65
C TYR A 93 10.04 -22.57 -19.25
N PHE A 94 8.83 -22.80 -18.72
CA PHE A 94 8.41 -22.34 -17.39
C PHE A 94 8.73 -23.30 -16.25
N THR A 95 9.08 -24.57 -16.52
CA THR A 95 9.44 -25.53 -15.46
C THR A 95 10.93 -25.84 -15.40
N PHE A 96 11.61 -25.90 -16.56
CA PHE A 96 13.03 -26.23 -16.66
C PHE A 96 13.87 -25.11 -17.30
N GLY A 97 13.24 -24.18 -18.06
CA GLY A 97 13.90 -23.05 -18.72
C GLY A 97 14.04 -21.79 -17.84
N ILE A 98 14.67 -20.74 -18.40
CA ILE A 98 15.04 -19.48 -17.72
C ILE A 98 13.81 -18.70 -17.20
N GLY A 99 12.61 -18.95 -17.73
CA GLY A 99 11.36 -18.35 -17.22
C GLY A 99 10.95 -18.84 -15.82
N SER A 100 11.63 -19.85 -15.28
CA SER A 100 11.35 -20.52 -14.01
C SER A 100 12.29 -20.14 -12.88
N ILE A 101 13.01 -19.02 -12.95
CA ILE A 101 13.82 -18.57 -11.81
C ILE A 101 12.95 -17.69 -10.92
N PRO A 102 12.27 -18.23 -9.88
CA PRO A 102 11.62 -17.41 -8.87
C PRO A 102 12.73 -16.71 -8.09
N THR A 103 13.14 -15.53 -8.53
CA THR A 103 13.89 -14.60 -7.69
C THR A 103 12.88 -13.98 -6.74
N SER A 104 12.73 -14.62 -5.58
CA SER A 104 11.77 -14.23 -4.55
C SER A 104 12.52 -13.82 -3.29
N PRO A 105 12.05 -12.79 -2.56
CA PRO A 105 12.53 -12.48 -1.22
C PRO A 105 12.48 -13.69 -0.26
N ASN A 106 11.61 -14.67 -0.49
CA ASN A 106 11.48 -15.87 0.35
C ASN A 106 12.69 -16.82 0.28
N ASN A 107 13.59 -16.65 -0.69
CA ASN A 107 14.79 -17.47 -0.82
C ASN A 107 16.00 -16.87 -0.10
N ILE A 108 15.79 -15.90 0.80
CA ILE A 108 16.83 -15.35 1.65
C ILE A 108 16.58 -15.84 3.07
N ASP A 109 17.59 -16.51 3.63
CA ASP A 109 17.53 -17.06 4.97
C ASP A 109 18.31 -16.15 5.92
N ILE A 110 17.58 -15.46 6.79
CA ILE A 110 18.12 -14.60 7.84
C ILE A 110 17.96 -15.35 9.15
N ALA A 111 19.05 -15.85 9.72
CA ALA A 111 19.06 -16.50 11.01
C ALA A 111 19.63 -15.54 12.07
N VAL A 112 18.87 -15.33 13.14
CA VAL A 112 19.30 -14.56 14.31
C VAL A 112 19.43 -15.53 15.48
N ALA A 113 20.64 -15.62 16.04
CA ALA A 113 20.94 -16.44 17.20
C ALA A 113 21.40 -15.57 18.36
N GLY A 114 20.86 -15.82 19.55
CA GLY A 114 21.13 -15.03 20.73
C GLY A 114 20.36 -15.52 21.95
N PRO A 115 20.51 -14.83 23.09
CA PRO A 115 19.72 -15.12 24.28
C PRO A 115 18.26 -14.71 24.09
N SER A 116 17.33 -15.64 24.33
CA SER A 116 15.88 -15.37 24.31
C SER A 116 15.39 -14.62 25.54
N GLN A 117 16.22 -14.58 26.59
CA GLN A 117 16.00 -13.79 27.80
C GLN A 117 17.20 -12.88 28.03
N VAL A 118 16.96 -11.58 28.18
CA VAL A 118 18.01 -10.58 28.37
C VAL A 118 17.75 -9.77 29.62
N SER A 119 18.81 -9.45 30.36
CA SER A 119 18.72 -8.57 31.52
C SER A 119 18.78 -7.11 31.05
N GLY A 120 17.84 -6.28 31.49
CA GLY A 120 17.84 -4.86 31.18
C GLY A 120 19.11 -4.18 31.70
N GLY A 121 19.76 -3.36 30.87
CA GLY A 121 20.98 -2.65 31.25
C GLY A 121 22.26 -3.49 31.23
N GLN A 122 22.24 -4.66 30.59
CA GLN A 122 23.41 -5.51 30.33
C GLN A 122 23.67 -5.62 28.82
N PRO A 123 24.93 -5.69 28.37
CA PRO A 123 25.23 -5.93 26.96
C PRO A 123 24.86 -7.35 26.56
N ALA A 124 24.04 -7.47 25.52
CA ALA A 124 23.66 -8.73 24.91
C ALA A 124 24.25 -8.82 23.50
N GLN A 125 24.64 -10.03 23.11
CA GLN A 125 25.24 -10.31 21.80
C GLN A 125 24.27 -11.08 20.93
N LEU A 126 24.12 -10.65 19.68
CA LEU A 126 23.31 -11.31 18.67
C LEU A 126 24.20 -11.69 17.50
N GLN A 127 24.15 -12.95 17.10
CA GLN A 127 24.81 -13.46 15.92
C GLN A 127 23.79 -13.46 14.78
N LEU A 128 24.14 -12.80 13.69
CA LEU A 128 23.31 -12.74 12.49
C LEU A 128 24.00 -13.49 11.37
N VAL A 129 23.23 -14.33 10.69
CA VAL A 129 23.68 -15.06 9.51
C VAL A 129 22.68 -14.83 8.39
N VAL A 130 23.15 -14.26 7.29
CA VAL A 130 22.38 -14.04 6.07
C VAL A 130 22.89 -15.01 5.02
N THR A 131 22.01 -15.86 4.49
CA THR A 131 22.33 -16.81 3.42
C THR A 131 21.45 -16.53 2.20
N ASN A 132 22.09 -16.25 1.06
CA ASN A 132 21.41 -16.09 -0.21
C ASN A 132 21.13 -17.47 -0.83
N ARG A 133 19.87 -17.93 -0.86
CA ARG A 133 19.48 -19.17 -1.55
C ARG A 133 18.89 -18.92 -2.94
N ASN A 134 18.95 -17.69 -3.45
CA ASN A 134 18.61 -17.41 -4.84
C ASN A 134 19.71 -17.87 -5.80
N LYS A 135 19.33 -18.14 -7.05
CA LYS A 135 20.26 -18.49 -8.15
C LYS A 135 21.06 -17.28 -8.68
N VAL A 136 20.69 -16.06 -8.26
CA VAL A 136 21.34 -14.80 -8.65
C VAL A 136 21.99 -14.13 -7.43
N PRO A 137 23.07 -13.37 -7.63
CA PRO A 137 23.71 -12.62 -6.56
C PRO A 137 22.79 -11.49 -6.07
N LEU A 138 22.87 -11.20 -4.77
CA LEU A 138 22.29 -10.00 -4.18
C LEU A 138 23.33 -8.88 -4.27
N GLU A 139 23.01 -7.79 -4.94
CA GLU A 139 23.90 -6.64 -5.10
C GLU A 139 23.55 -5.57 -4.05
N LEU A 140 24.57 -4.81 -3.61
CA LEU A 140 24.42 -3.70 -2.66
C LEU A 140 23.59 -4.08 -1.43
N ALA A 141 23.87 -5.25 -0.85
CA ALA A 141 23.10 -5.72 0.30
C ALA A 141 23.48 -4.94 1.56
N ASP A 142 22.47 -4.35 2.20
CA ASP A 142 22.58 -3.62 3.47
C ASP A 142 21.70 -4.31 4.52
N LEU A 143 22.28 -4.62 5.67
CA LEU A 143 21.58 -5.19 6.81
C LEU A 143 21.17 -4.05 7.75
N VAL A 144 19.86 -3.89 7.94
CA VAL A 144 19.24 -2.89 8.80
C VAL A 144 18.64 -3.58 10.01
N ILE A 145 19.14 -3.23 11.20
CA ILE A 145 18.68 -3.78 12.46
C ILE A 145 17.95 -2.67 13.21
N THR A 146 16.68 -2.88 13.52
CA THR A 146 15.86 -1.97 14.33
C THR A 146 15.67 -2.57 15.71
N TYR A 147 16.14 -1.85 16.71
CA TYR A 147 16.11 -2.26 18.11
C TYR A 147 14.89 -1.67 18.84
N PRO A 148 14.47 -2.27 19.97
CA PRO A 148 13.44 -1.69 20.81
C PRO A 148 13.88 -0.34 21.38
N LYS A 149 12.91 0.48 21.79
CA LYS A 149 13.15 1.80 22.37
C LYS A 149 14.03 1.69 23.63
N GLY A 150 14.87 2.69 23.87
CA GLY A 150 15.81 2.72 25.00
C GLY A 150 17.02 1.78 24.85
N THR A 151 17.19 1.13 23.70
CA THR A 151 18.42 0.39 23.40
C THR A 151 19.59 1.35 23.22
N ARG A 152 20.77 1.00 23.74
CA ARG A 152 22.00 1.78 23.65
C ARG A 152 23.15 0.96 23.09
N SER A 153 24.14 1.65 22.51
CA SER A 153 25.37 1.01 22.07
C SER A 153 26.28 0.72 23.26
N PRO A 154 26.99 -0.43 23.30
CA PRO A 154 28.02 -0.67 24.32
C PRO A 154 29.22 0.29 24.24
N ALA A 155 29.42 0.93 23.09
CA ALA A 155 30.50 1.90 22.88
C ALA A 155 30.07 3.34 23.18
N ASP A 156 28.77 3.63 23.08
CA ASP A 156 28.20 4.94 23.37
C ASP A 156 26.86 4.81 24.09
N PHE A 157 26.85 5.25 25.35
CA PHE A 157 25.69 5.22 26.23
C PHE A 157 24.92 6.56 26.25
N VAL A 158 25.31 7.53 25.42
CA VAL A 158 24.66 8.85 25.35
C VAL A 158 23.44 8.81 24.45
N SER A 159 23.57 8.28 23.23
CA SER A 159 22.47 8.24 22.26
C SER A 159 21.76 6.89 22.22
N ASP A 160 20.45 6.93 22.01
CA ASP A 160 19.66 5.74 21.72
C ASP A 160 20.09 5.12 20.37
N LEU A 161 20.34 3.82 20.39
CA LEU A 161 20.61 3.00 19.20
C LEU A 161 19.28 2.43 18.70
N THR A 162 18.52 3.24 17.97
CA THR A 162 17.24 2.81 17.39
C THR A 162 17.42 1.92 16.17
N THR A 163 18.35 2.29 15.29
CA THR A 163 18.63 1.57 14.04
C THR A 163 20.13 1.49 13.79
N GLN A 164 20.59 0.36 13.30
CA GLN A 164 21.96 0.13 12.87
C GLN A 164 21.98 -0.43 11.45
N ARG A 165 22.70 0.23 10.54
CA ARG A 165 22.89 -0.24 9.16
C ARG A 165 24.30 -0.76 8.96
N ILE A 166 24.44 -1.95 8.38
CA ILE A 166 25.70 -2.63 8.12
C ILE A 166 25.73 -3.04 6.65
N THR A 167 26.68 -2.49 5.89
CA THR A 167 26.84 -2.84 4.48
C THR A 167 27.54 -4.19 4.34
N LEU A 168 26.88 -5.13 3.67
CA LEU A 168 27.36 -6.48 3.39
C LEU A 168 27.93 -6.62 1.96
N GLY A 169 27.64 -5.65 1.08
CA GLY A 169 28.07 -5.62 -0.31
C GLY A 169 27.38 -6.69 -1.15
N THR A 170 28.08 -7.24 -2.14
CA THR A 170 27.52 -8.32 -2.98
C THR A 170 27.53 -9.64 -2.24
N ILE A 171 26.40 -10.37 -2.25
CA ILE A 171 26.27 -11.74 -1.71
C ILE A 171 25.98 -12.69 -2.87
N GLU A 172 26.97 -13.49 -3.23
CA GLU A 172 26.88 -14.47 -4.32
C GLU A 172 25.73 -15.47 -4.14
N SER A 173 25.31 -16.13 -5.22
CA SER A 173 24.35 -17.24 -5.14
C SER A 173 24.87 -18.35 -4.22
N GLY A 174 24.07 -18.78 -3.25
CA GLY A 174 24.49 -19.72 -2.20
C GLY A 174 25.42 -19.11 -1.15
N GLY A 175 25.82 -17.85 -1.31
CA GLY A 175 26.75 -17.15 -0.45
C GLY A 175 26.17 -16.84 0.93
N ARG A 176 27.08 -16.75 1.92
CA ARG A 176 26.75 -16.44 3.32
C ARG A 176 27.54 -15.23 3.81
N ARG A 177 26.87 -14.40 4.61
CA ARG A 177 27.48 -13.34 5.43
C ARG A 177 27.10 -13.57 6.88
N GLN A 178 28.04 -13.36 7.79
CA GLN A 178 27.81 -13.52 9.21
C GLN A 178 28.45 -12.37 9.98
N GLY A 179 27.84 -11.98 11.09
CA GLY A 179 28.34 -10.92 11.94
C GLY A 179 27.77 -11.02 13.35
N THR A 180 28.45 -10.38 14.29
CA THR A 180 27.98 -10.27 15.67
C THR A 180 27.74 -8.81 15.96
N VAL A 181 26.56 -8.50 16.47
CA VAL A 181 26.22 -7.17 16.99
C VAL A 181 26.01 -7.24 18.49
N GLN A 182 26.26 -6.12 19.15
CA GLN A 182 26.09 -5.99 20.59
C GLN A 182 25.24 -4.77 20.88
N ALA A 183 24.29 -4.93 21.80
CA ALA A 183 23.40 -3.87 22.20
C ALA A 183 23.06 -4.01 23.69
N VAL A 184 22.82 -2.88 24.35
CA VAL A 184 22.29 -2.87 25.72
C VAL A 184 20.82 -2.53 25.64
N PHE A 185 19.97 -3.48 26.00
CA PHE A 185 18.51 -3.29 25.95
C PHE A 185 17.99 -2.68 27.26
N ALA A 186 16.98 -1.82 27.16
CA ALA A 186 16.25 -1.29 28.30
C ALA A 186 14.78 -1.74 28.22
N GLY A 187 14.28 -2.33 29.30
CA GLY A 187 12.92 -2.82 29.42
C GLY A 187 12.63 -3.27 30.85
N ASN A 188 11.36 -3.43 31.19
CA ASN A 188 10.98 -3.91 32.51
C ASN A 188 10.98 -5.44 32.53
N GLU A 189 11.19 -6.02 33.71
CA GLU A 189 11.08 -7.45 33.91
C GLU A 189 9.73 -8.01 33.41
N GLY A 190 9.79 -9.08 32.61
CA GLY A 190 8.63 -9.72 31.98
C GLY A 190 8.18 -9.10 30.66
N ASP A 191 8.64 -7.88 30.32
CA ASP A 191 8.29 -7.26 29.04
C ASP A 191 8.86 -8.06 27.86
N LYS A 192 8.13 -8.06 26.74
CA LYS A 192 8.59 -8.63 25.48
C LYS A 192 8.96 -7.53 24.51
N ALA A 193 10.10 -7.67 23.86
CA ALA A 193 10.55 -6.78 22.80
C ALA A 193 10.90 -7.56 21.54
N VAL A 194 10.79 -6.90 20.40
CA VAL A 194 11.11 -7.46 19.09
C VAL A 194 12.22 -6.65 18.47
N ILE A 195 13.23 -7.35 17.98
CA ILE A 195 14.35 -6.81 17.21
C ILE A 195 14.09 -7.17 15.76
N LYS A 196 13.88 -6.17 14.92
CA LYS A 196 13.59 -6.39 13.50
C LYS A 196 14.90 -6.37 12.73
N VAL A 197 15.19 -7.43 12.00
CA VAL A 197 16.35 -7.54 11.14
C VAL A 197 15.86 -7.56 9.70
N GLU A 198 16.28 -6.59 8.91
CA GLU A 198 15.87 -6.42 7.53
C GLU A 198 17.10 -6.37 6.63
N LEU A 199 17.10 -7.15 5.56
CA LEU A 199 18.10 -7.11 4.51
C LEU A 199 17.52 -6.37 3.31
N GLU A 200 18.04 -5.19 3.02
CA GLU A 200 17.75 -4.41 1.82
C GLU A 200 18.76 -4.78 0.73
N TYR A 201 18.32 -5.05 -0.50
CA TYR A 201 19.21 -5.47 -1.58
C TYR A 201 18.64 -5.19 -2.98
N HIS A 202 19.52 -5.25 -3.98
CA HIS A 202 19.18 -5.25 -5.39
C HIS A 202 19.37 -6.64 -6.00
N LEU A 203 18.53 -7.00 -6.96
CA LEU A 203 18.75 -8.17 -7.79
C LEU A 203 19.49 -7.76 -9.06
N SER A 204 20.48 -8.57 -9.46
CA SER A 204 21.20 -8.35 -10.70
C SER A 204 20.23 -8.31 -11.90
N GLY A 205 20.27 -7.23 -12.69
CA GLY A 205 19.34 -6.99 -13.80
C GLY A 205 18.00 -6.34 -13.42
N SER A 206 17.79 -5.97 -12.15
CA SER A 206 16.62 -5.21 -11.68
C SER A 206 17.03 -3.88 -11.05
N SER A 207 16.25 -2.82 -11.29
CA SER A 207 16.42 -1.52 -10.65
C SER A 207 15.64 -1.36 -9.33
N ALA A 208 14.86 -2.37 -8.94
CA ALA A 208 14.05 -2.33 -7.73
C ALA A 208 14.86 -2.70 -6.48
N ILE A 209 14.54 -2.04 -5.36
CA ILE A 209 15.03 -2.41 -4.02
C ILE A 209 14.07 -3.45 -3.44
N PHE A 210 14.62 -4.55 -2.96
CA PHE A 210 13.88 -5.60 -2.28
C PHE A 210 14.28 -5.65 -0.80
N ALA A 211 13.37 -6.13 0.03
CA ALA A 211 13.61 -6.33 1.46
C ALA A 211 13.20 -7.74 1.87
N ALA A 212 14.03 -8.36 2.71
CA ALA A 212 13.70 -9.60 3.42
C ALA A 212 13.88 -9.35 4.92
N SER A 213 12.91 -9.73 5.74
CA SER A 213 12.94 -9.44 7.18
C SER A 213 12.76 -10.68 8.04
N ASN A 214 13.33 -10.62 9.25
CA ASN A 214 13.10 -11.56 10.32
C ASN A 214 13.01 -10.81 11.66
N ASP A 215 12.00 -11.18 12.46
CA ASP A 215 11.73 -10.59 13.77
C ASP A 215 12.25 -11.54 14.85
N TYR A 216 13.20 -11.05 15.65
CA TYR A 216 13.76 -11.79 16.78
C TYR A 216 13.16 -11.28 18.09
N ALA A 217 12.40 -12.13 18.77
CA ALA A 217 11.74 -11.80 20.03
C ALA A 217 12.63 -12.10 21.24
N ILE A 218 12.69 -11.15 22.18
CA ILE A 218 13.37 -11.27 23.46
C ILE A 218 12.38 -11.01 24.59
N THR A 219 12.64 -11.62 25.76
CA THR A 219 11.94 -11.32 27.01
C THR A 219 12.93 -10.73 28.01
N PHE A 220 12.54 -9.68 28.72
CA PHE A 220 13.39 -9.09 29.75
C PHE A 220 13.33 -9.92 31.03
N SER A 221 14.49 -10.39 31.51
CA SER A 221 14.60 -11.15 32.76
C SER A 221 14.65 -10.26 34.01
N SER A 222 14.98 -8.98 33.84
CA SER A 222 15.11 -8.01 34.94
C SER A 222 15.09 -6.58 34.40
N SER A 223 14.64 -5.64 35.21
CA SER A 223 14.70 -4.21 34.92
C SER A 223 16.10 -3.63 35.19
N PRO A 224 16.58 -2.63 34.41
CA PRO A 224 17.86 -1.96 34.66
C PRO A 224 17.88 -1.15 35.96
N LEU A 225 16.70 -0.76 36.46
CA LEU A 225 16.49 -0.05 37.72
C LEU A 225 15.46 -0.78 38.58
N SER A 226 15.66 -0.77 39.89
CA SER A 226 14.67 -1.22 40.88
C SER A 226 14.28 -0.07 41.80
N ILE A 227 13.00 -0.06 42.19
CA ILE A 227 12.44 0.88 43.16
C ILE A 227 12.00 0.10 44.39
N SER A 228 12.37 0.57 45.57
CA SER A 228 11.83 0.09 46.84
C SER A 228 11.32 1.26 47.65
N VAL A 229 10.18 1.09 48.31
CA VAL A 229 9.60 2.08 49.23
C VAL A 229 9.58 1.49 50.62
N ASP A 230 10.16 2.20 51.57
CA ASP A 230 10.14 1.86 52.98
C ASP A 230 9.38 2.93 53.76
N GLY A 231 8.59 2.53 54.74
CA GLY A 231 7.74 3.45 55.50
C GLY A 231 6.70 2.72 56.33
N LYS A 232 5.93 3.49 57.11
CA LYS A 232 4.82 2.90 57.89
C LYS A 232 3.72 2.43 56.96
N THR A 233 3.32 1.16 57.11
CA THR A 233 2.18 0.56 56.38
C THR A 233 0.83 1.02 56.92
N GLU A 234 0.80 1.49 58.17
CA GLU A 234 -0.40 1.98 58.86
C GLU A 234 -0.10 3.30 59.57
N THR A 235 -1.09 4.18 59.61
CA THR A 235 -0.97 5.50 60.25
C THR A 235 -2.33 6.00 60.73
N THR A 236 -2.33 6.76 61.81
CA THR A 236 -3.52 7.50 62.24
C THR A 236 -3.72 8.72 61.35
N SER A 237 -4.98 9.04 61.03
CA SER A 237 -5.35 10.23 60.25
C SER A 237 -4.73 11.50 60.83
N GLY A 238 -4.09 12.30 59.97
CA GLY A 238 -3.44 13.56 60.34
C GLY A 238 -2.04 13.43 60.94
N GLN A 239 -1.55 12.23 61.24
CA GLN A 239 -0.16 12.06 61.69
C GLN A 239 0.85 12.21 60.53
N PRO A 240 2.07 12.69 60.82
CA PRO A 240 3.14 12.73 59.83
C PRO A 240 3.62 11.32 59.50
N ILE A 241 3.72 11.04 58.21
CA ILE A 241 4.23 9.81 57.63
C ILE A 241 5.54 10.14 56.94
N LEU A 242 6.54 9.28 57.15
CA LEU A 242 7.82 9.33 56.46
C LEU A 242 7.92 8.14 55.52
N LEU A 243 8.16 8.42 54.24
CA LEU A 243 8.38 7.43 53.19
C LEU A 243 9.80 7.61 52.67
N THR A 244 10.53 6.51 52.56
CA THR A 244 11.88 6.45 52.03
C THR A 244 11.86 5.66 50.73
N VAL A 245 11.96 6.37 49.60
CA VAL A 245 12.03 5.76 48.28
C VAL A 245 13.49 5.57 47.90
N THR A 246 13.89 4.34 47.61
CA THR A 246 15.23 4.01 47.11
C THR A 246 15.15 3.54 45.68
N VAL A 247 15.91 4.20 44.81
CA VAL A 247 16.12 3.78 43.41
C VAL A 247 17.53 3.22 43.30
N ALA A 248 17.66 2.01 42.78
CA ALA A 248 18.93 1.32 42.64
C ALA A 248 19.16 0.85 41.20
N SER A 249 20.40 0.97 40.72
CA SER A 249 20.82 0.46 39.42
C SER A 249 21.25 -1.01 39.49
N ASN A 250 20.58 -1.85 38.71
CA ASN A 250 20.91 -3.26 38.50
C ASN A 250 21.66 -3.48 37.18
N ALA A 251 21.91 -2.40 36.42
CA ALA A 251 22.63 -2.41 35.17
C ALA A 251 24.16 -2.50 35.39
N SER A 252 24.88 -3.10 34.43
CA SER A 252 26.35 -3.10 34.39
C SER A 252 26.91 -1.90 33.64
N VAL A 253 26.03 -1.13 32.99
CA VAL A 253 26.37 0.10 32.28
C VAL A 253 25.65 1.30 32.88
N PRO A 254 26.16 2.53 32.70
CA PRO A 254 25.50 3.72 33.21
C PRO A 254 24.10 3.91 32.63
N VAL A 255 23.14 4.23 33.50
CA VAL A 255 21.76 4.53 33.14
C VAL A 255 21.51 6.03 33.28
N LYS A 256 21.42 6.73 32.16
CA LYS A 256 21.29 8.20 32.11
C LYS A 256 19.87 8.74 32.14
N ASP A 257 19.77 10.00 32.58
CA ASP A 257 18.59 10.87 32.50
C ASP A 257 17.35 10.26 33.17
N ILE A 258 17.52 9.81 34.42
CA ILE A 258 16.44 9.21 35.19
C ILE A 258 15.56 10.26 35.83
N LEU A 259 14.26 10.14 35.57
CA LEU A 259 13.21 10.88 36.23
C LEU A 259 12.39 9.91 37.07
N LEU A 260 12.13 10.29 38.32
CA LEU A 260 11.16 9.62 39.18
C LEU A 260 9.93 10.51 39.31
N SER A 261 8.75 9.93 39.10
CA SER A 261 7.46 10.57 39.36
C SER A 261 6.69 9.80 40.42
N ALA A 262 6.09 10.52 41.37
CA ALA A 262 5.21 9.96 42.39
C ALA A 262 3.78 10.45 42.24
N GLU A 263 2.85 9.51 42.22
CA GLU A 263 1.42 9.73 42.35
C GLU A 263 0.96 9.32 43.76
N TYR A 264 0.38 10.29 44.47
CA TYR A 264 -0.12 10.10 45.83
C TYR A 264 -1.63 9.81 45.83
N PRO A 265 -2.12 9.01 46.80
CA PRO A 265 -3.55 8.80 46.96
C PRO A 265 -4.26 10.07 47.42
N PHE A 266 -5.58 10.08 47.28
CA PHE A 266 -6.41 11.17 47.76
C PHE A 266 -6.22 11.40 49.26
N GLY A 267 -6.24 12.67 49.71
CA GLY A 267 -6.06 13.02 51.12
C GLY A 267 -4.60 13.04 51.60
N PHE A 268 -3.63 12.57 50.81
CA PHE A 268 -2.21 12.69 51.13
C PHE A 268 -1.69 14.09 50.74
N LYS A 269 -1.05 14.77 51.69
CA LYS A 269 -0.41 16.07 51.47
C LYS A 269 1.07 15.97 51.79
N VAL A 270 1.91 16.16 50.78
CA VAL A 270 3.37 16.28 50.97
C VAL A 270 3.66 17.53 51.78
N THR A 271 4.41 17.37 52.87
CA THR A 271 4.89 18.45 53.73
C THR A 271 6.31 18.85 53.36
N SER A 272 7.19 17.87 53.09
CA SER A 272 8.56 18.10 52.64
C SER A 272 9.09 16.90 51.86
N ALA A 273 10.10 17.12 51.01
CA ALA A 273 10.83 16.06 50.33
C ALA A 273 12.32 16.43 50.24
N ASP A 274 13.18 15.43 50.40
CA ASP A 274 14.63 15.56 50.25
C ASP A 274 15.17 14.44 49.34
N PRO A 275 15.79 14.75 48.19
CA PRO A 275 15.96 16.08 47.60
C PRO A 275 14.62 16.77 47.23
N PRO A 276 14.60 18.11 47.09
CA PRO A 276 13.40 18.84 46.71
C PRO A 276 12.91 18.43 45.32
N VAL A 277 11.59 18.46 45.12
CA VAL A 277 10.95 18.18 43.83
C VAL A 277 11.30 19.26 42.80
N VAL A 278 11.49 18.86 41.54
CA VAL A 278 11.79 19.78 40.44
C VAL A 278 10.50 20.39 39.89
N SER A 279 9.45 19.57 39.70
CA SER A 279 8.12 20.01 39.27
C SER A 279 7.08 18.96 39.65
N SER A 280 5.89 19.34 40.13
CA SER A 280 4.71 18.44 40.27
C SER A 280 4.99 16.98 40.71
N ASN A 281 5.74 16.76 41.80
CA ASN A 281 6.14 15.44 42.32
C ASN A 281 7.12 14.63 41.44
N LEU A 282 7.94 15.34 40.68
CA LEU A 282 8.98 14.79 39.81
C LEU A 282 10.36 15.13 40.37
N TRP A 283 11.22 14.12 40.48
CA TRP A 283 12.62 14.26 40.84
C TRP A 283 13.50 13.93 39.64
N ALA A 284 14.37 14.87 39.27
CA ALA A 284 15.44 14.62 38.33
C ALA A 284 16.58 13.91 39.07
N LEU A 285 16.62 12.59 38.95
CA LEU A 285 17.69 11.78 39.53
C LEU A 285 18.91 11.70 38.62
N GLY A 286 18.85 12.18 37.38
CA GLY A 286 20.00 12.20 36.48
C GLY A 286 20.63 10.83 36.28
N ASP A 287 21.95 10.77 36.23
CA ASP A 287 22.67 9.56 35.82
C ASP A 287 22.94 8.61 37.00
N PHE A 288 22.74 7.31 36.75
CA PHE A 288 23.08 6.22 37.66
C PHE A 288 24.26 5.43 37.11
N PRO A 289 25.45 5.52 37.73
CA PRO A 289 26.52 4.55 37.52
C PRO A 289 26.06 3.11 37.87
N PRO A 290 26.74 2.07 37.34
CA PRO A 290 26.47 0.68 37.69
C PRO A 290 26.47 0.46 39.21
N GLY A 291 25.42 -0.19 39.74
CA GLY A 291 25.29 -0.50 41.18
C GLY A 291 25.00 0.69 42.10
N SER A 292 24.94 1.92 41.57
CA SER A 292 24.64 3.11 42.37
C SER A 292 23.20 3.14 42.87
N LYS A 293 22.97 3.85 43.98
CA LYS A 293 21.65 4.00 44.61
C LYS A 293 21.43 5.46 44.98
N ARG A 294 20.17 5.89 44.91
CA ARG A 294 19.73 7.20 45.39
C ARG A 294 18.49 7.03 46.24
N THR A 295 18.41 7.82 47.29
CA THR A 295 17.31 7.78 48.26
C THR A 295 16.62 9.12 48.29
N ILE A 296 15.30 9.09 48.32
CA ILE A 296 14.42 10.25 48.43
C ILE A 296 13.56 10.03 49.66
N THR A 297 13.58 10.99 50.58
CA THR A 297 12.72 10.98 51.77
C THR A 297 11.55 11.92 51.53
N ILE A 298 10.33 11.41 51.64
CA ILE A 298 9.08 12.15 51.47
C ILE A 298 8.36 12.16 52.81
N GLN A 299 8.10 13.35 53.34
CA GLN A 299 7.26 13.52 54.52
C GLN A 299 5.92 14.11 54.11
N GLY A 300 4.83 13.57 54.66
CA GLY A 300 3.49 14.06 54.40
C GLY A 300 2.50 13.67 55.48
N THR A 301 1.27 14.13 55.33
CA THR A 301 0.15 13.77 56.22
C THR A 301 -0.97 13.18 55.38
N LEU A 302 -1.54 12.07 55.83
CA LEU A 302 -2.73 11.47 55.22
C LEU A 302 -3.95 11.82 56.05
N LYS A 303 -4.96 12.46 55.45
CA LYS A 303 -6.27 12.66 56.09
C LYS A 303 -7.27 11.66 55.51
N GLY A 304 -7.74 10.75 56.35
CA GLY A 304 -8.91 9.91 56.07
C GLY A 304 -10.20 10.71 56.28
N GLU A 305 -11.22 10.42 55.46
CA GLU A 305 -12.57 10.96 55.64
C GLU A 305 -13.34 10.13 56.68
N GLN A 306 -14.14 10.80 57.50
CA GLN A 306 -14.85 10.23 58.64
C GLN A 306 -16.18 9.62 58.17
N SER A 307 -16.11 8.51 57.42
CA SER A 307 -17.27 7.62 57.26
C SER A 307 -16.81 6.21 57.63
N ASP A 308 -17.20 5.82 58.85
CA ASP A 308 -17.28 4.48 59.41
C ASP A 308 -16.15 3.51 59.07
N GLU A 309 -15.14 3.48 59.96
CA GLU A 309 -14.37 2.28 60.37
C GLU A 309 -14.15 1.21 59.28
N GLU A 310 -13.54 1.61 58.16
CA GLU A 310 -13.23 0.71 57.05
C GLU A 310 -11.73 0.78 56.73
N ASP A 311 -11.07 -0.39 56.71
CA ASP A 311 -9.68 -0.59 56.30
C ASP A 311 -9.46 -0.11 54.86
N ARG A 312 -9.26 1.19 54.68
CA ARG A 312 -9.09 1.80 53.37
C ARG A 312 -7.68 1.55 52.84
N HIS A 313 -7.62 0.79 51.76
CA HIS A 313 -6.38 0.53 51.03
C HIS A 313 -6.12 1.65 50.02
N ASP A 314 -5.25 2.59 50.38
CA ASP A 314 -4.78 3.64 49.48
C ASP A 314 -3.39 3.29 48.92
N SER A 315 -3.25 3.32 47.59
CA SER A 315 -2.01 2.93 46.91
C SER A 315 -1.18 4.14 46.47
N PHE A 316 0.11 4.12 46.75
CA PHE A 316 1.11 5.01 46.16
C PHE A 316 1.61 4.43 44.84
N ARG A 317 1.70 5.24 43.78
CA ARG A 317 2.26 4.80 42.50
C ARG A 317 3.54 5.56 42.18
N LEU A 318 4.62 4.82 41.93
CA LEU A 318 5.90 5.37 41.48
C LEU A 318 6.15 4.96 40.03
N ARG A 319 6.66 5.90 39.23
CA ARG A 319 7.03 5.66 37.84
C ARG A 319 8.43 6.17 37.60
N ILE A 320 9.26 5.34 36.95
CA ILE A 320 10.52 5.78 36.36
C ILE A 320 10.30 6.04 34.89
N SER A 321 10.85 7.14 34.40
CA SER A 321 10.93 7.46 32.99
C SER A 321 12.31 7.97 32.64
N HIS A 322 12.67 7.81 31.36
CA HIS A 322 13.82 8.47 30.77
C HIS A 322 13.34 9.75 30.07
N GLU A 323 14.10 10.83 30.20
CA GLU A 323 13.82 12.05 29.45
C GLU A 323 14.11 11.82 27.97
N HIS A 324 13.06 11.69 27.16
CA HIS A 324 13.19 11.73 25.71
C HIS A 324 13.41 13.17 25.29
N GLN A 325 14.61 13.50 24.81
CA GLN A 325 14.81 14.69 23.99
C GLN A 325 14.02 14.54 22.69
N GLN A 326 12.72 14.86 22.73
CA GLN A 326 11.99 15.23 21.54
C GLN A 326 12.54 16.58 21.09
N ALA A 327 13.44 16.55 20.10
CA ALA A 327 13.80 17.73 19.35
C ALA A 327 12.53 18.31 18.71
N VAL A 328 12.00 19.38 19.30
CA VAL A 328 10.93 20.16 18.70
C VAL A 328 11.55 20.90 17.50
N PRO A 329 11.10 20.67 16.25
CA PRO A 329 11.55 21.48 15.14
C PRO A 329 10.99 22.89 15.35
N HIS A 330 11.88 23.85 15.62
CA HIS A 330 11.53 25.27 15.58
C HIS A 330 11.05 25.60 14.17
N ALA A 331 9.74 25.75 14.00
CA ALA A 331 9.17 26.31 12.80
C ALA A 331 9.60 27.79 12.70
N CYS A 332 10.51 28.09 11.78
CA CYS A 332 10.80 29.45 11.36
C CYS A 332 9.52 30.09 10.81
N ARG A 333 8.89 30.94 11.62
CA ARG A 333 7.82 31.83 11.18
C ARG A 333 8.47 33.02 10.48
N ASN A 334 8.34 33.06 9.15
CA ASN A 334 8.71 34.22 8.34
C ASN A 334 7.70 35.35 8.60
N ASP A 335 8.07 36.32 9.44
CA ASP A 335 7.39 37.61 9.46
C ASP A 335 7.92 38.46 8.30
N LYS A 336 7.10 38.57 7.25
CA LYS A 336 7.22 39.65 6.27
C LYS A 336 6.65 40.91 6.89
N GLN A 337 7.52 41.75 7.43
CA GLN A 337 7.16 43.12 7.79
C GLN A 337 7.35 44.01 6.56
N SER A 338 6.21 44.41 5.99
CA SER A 338 6.11 45.49 5.02
C SER A 338 6.20 46.82 5.77
N ASP A 339 7.34 47.51 5.68
CA ASP A 339 7.40 48.92 6.05
C ASP A 339 7.57 49.80 4.82
N GLN A 340 6.60 50.69 4.71
CA GLN A 340 6.28 51.59 3.63
C GLN A 340 7.20 52.82 3.72
N PHE A 341 8.06 52.98 2.72
CA PHE A 341 8.79 54.21 2.46
C PHE A 341 7.80 55.29 2.00
N ASP A 342 7.62 56.34 2.80
CA ASP A 342 7.24 57.66 2.27
C ASP A 342 8.12 58.71 2.93
N GLY A 343 8.85 59.44 2.09
CA GLY A 343 9.77 60.47 2.49
C GLY A 343 9.18 61.85 2.22
N ARG A 344 9.49 62.83 3.09
CA ARG A 344 9.62 64.24 2.66
C ARG A 344 10.31 65.13 3.71
N ARG A 345 11.37 65.78 3.22
CA ARG A 345 11.88 67.15 3.46
C ARG A 345 12.57 67.52 4.79
N VAL A 346 13.91 67.55 4.71
CA VAL A 346 14.80 68.73 4.66
C VAL A 346 14.39 70.01 5.40
N THR A 347 15.21 70.40 6.39
CA THR A 347 16.04 71.63 6.55
C THR A 347 16.67 71.55 7.96
N GLY A 348 17.88 71.98 8.33
CA GLY A 348 19.04 72.58 7.70
C GLY A 348 19.95 73.13 8.81
N ARG A 349 21.27 73.16 8.54
CA ARG A 349 22.27 74.17 9.00
C ARG A 349 23.15 73.91 10.26
N ASP A 350 24.47 73.96 9.97
CA ASP A 350 25.65 74.38 10.76
C ASP A 350 26.11 73.52 11.95
N ARG A 351 27.40 73.34 12.30
CA ARG A 351 28.75 73.67 11.76
C ARG A 351 29.78 73.06 12.75
N HIS A 352 31.01 72.82 12.26
CA HIS A 352 32.27 72.59 13.01
C HIS A 352 32.34 71.30 13.85
N GLY A 353 33.40 70.49 13.88
CA GLY A 353 34.80 70.62 13.47
C GLY A 353 35.60 69.76 14.47
N GLY A 354 36.68 69.08 14.04
CA GLY A 354 37.62 68.46 14.98
C GLY A 354 38.15 67.08 14.57
N TYR A 355 39.42 67.07 14.21
CA TYR A 355 40.31 65.94 13.97
C TYR A 355 40.85 65.34 15.28
N GLN A 356 41.50 64.17 15.15
CA GLN A 356 42.42 63.46 16.09
C GLN A 356 41.74 62.57 17.16
N LEU A 357 42.16 61.33 17.41
CA LEU A 357 43.33 60.53 17.00
C LEU A 357 42.94 59.05 16.97
#